data_AF-A0A093UZI3-F1
#
_entry.id   AF-A0A093UZI3-F1
#
_cell.length_a   1.000
_cell.length_b   1.000
_cell.length_c   1.000
_cell.angle_alpha   90.00
_cell.angle_beta   90.00
_cell.angle_gamma   90.00
#
_symmetry.space_group_name_H-M   'P 1'
#
loop_
_entity.id
_entity.type
_entity.pdbx_description
1 polymer ?
#
loop_
_entity_poly.entity_id
_entity_poly.type
_entity_poly.pdbx_seq_one_letter_code
_entity_poly.pdbx_strand_id
1 'polypeptide(L)' 'FIIALNPQYPIPSRSKLTDSILSTCYKSTLDQLVDVLSKSCYINISVDESTDISRRRVMNLSVTDGSKPITVFLST' A
#
# COMPACT_ATOMS: atom_id res chain seq x y z
N PHE A 1 -8.60 -15.09 -17.83
CA PHE A 1 -9.10 -14.29 -16.69
C PHE A 1 -10.33 -13.43 -17.03
N ILE A 2 -10.99 -13.61 -18.19
CA ILE A 2 -12.36 -13.15 -18.41
C ILE A 2 -13.14 -14.36 -18.91
N ILE A 3 -13.60 -15.19 -17.96
CA ILE A 3 -14.68 -16.14 -18.24
C ILE A 3 -15.93 -15.26 -18.31
N ALA A 4 -16.72 -15.42 -19.37
CA ALA A 4 -17.88 -14.62 -19.71
C ALA A 4 -18.68 -14.18 -18.48
N LEU A 5 -18.64 -12.89 -18.15
CA LEU A 5 -19.52 -12.32 -17.14
C LEU A 5 -20.95 -12.53 -17.64
N ASN A 6 -21.81 -13.10 -16.79
CA ASN A 6 -23.25 -13.19 -17.05
C ASN A 6 -23.73 -11.80 -17.56
N PRO A 7 -24.49 -11.69 -18.65
CA PRO A 7 -24.95 -10.40 -19.17
C PRO A 7 -25.80 -9.58 -18.17
N GLN A 8 -26.30 -10.21 -17.11
CA GLN A 8 -26.99 -9.55 -15.99
C GLN A 8 -26.05 -9.17 -14.83
N TYR A 9 -24.75 -9.45 -14.94
CA TYR A 9 -23.77 -9.12 -13.91
C TYR A 9 -23.45 -7.63 -13.95
N PRO A 10 -23.83 -6.86 -12.91
CA PRO A 10 -23.48 -5.45 -12.85
C PRO A 10 -21.97 -5.33 -12.63
N ILE A 11 -21.27 -4.70 -13.58
CA ILE A 11 -19.84 -4.41 -13.45
C ILE A 11 -19.64 -3.54 -12.19
N PRO A 12 -18.81 -3.96 -11.22
CA PRO A 12 -18.56 -3.18 -10.02
C PRO A 12 -17.99 -1.82 -10.39
N SER A 13 -18.33 -0.77 -9.62
CA SER A 13 -17.66 0.52 -9.75
C SER A 13 -16.15 0.35 -9.55
N ARG A 14 -15.36 1.22 -10.18
CA ARG A 14 -13.90 1.21 -10.02
C ARG A 14 -13.51 1.18 -8.53
N SER A 15 -14.17 1.96 -7.67
CA SER A 15 -13.95 1.94 -6.21
C SER A 15 -14.14 0.55 -5.59
N LYS A 16 -15.28 -0.12 -5.82
CA LYS A 16 -15.55 -1.47 -5.28
C LYS A 16 -14.54 -2.51 -5.76
N LEU A 17 -14.12 -2.39 -7.01
CA LEU A 17 -13.12 -3.27 -7.60
C LEU A 17 -11.74 -3.03 -6.98
N THR A 18 -11.40 -1.76 -6.73
CA THR A 18 -10.14 -1.40 -6.08
C THR A 18 -10.15 -1.83 -4.61
N ASP A 19 -11.20 -1.60 -3.83
CA ASP A 19 -11.26 -1.96 -2.40
C ASP A 19 -11.16 -3.48 -2.15
N SER A 20 -11.84 -4.27 -2.98
CA SER A 20 -11.83 -5.74 -2.88
C SER A 20 -10.47 -6.34 -3.30
N ILE A 21 -9.82 -5.76 -4.31
CA ILE A 21 -8.50 -6.20 -4.75
C ILE A 21 -7.40 -5.69 -3.81
N LEU A 22 -7.47 -4.43 -3.37
CA LEU A 22 -6.48 -3.79 -2.51
C LEU A 22 -6.31 -4.55 -1.20
N SER A 23 -7.40 -4.84 -0.51
CA SER A 23 -7.35 -5.59 0.75
C SER A 23 -6.69 -6.96 0.57
N THR A 24 -7.03 -7.69 -0.49
CA THR A 24 -6.47 -9.02 -0.76
C THR A 24 -5.00 -8.97 -1.21
N CYS A 25 -4.65 -8.04 -2.10
CA CYS A 25 -3.30 -7.88 -2.63
C CYS A 25 -2.32 -7.31 -1.61
N TYR A 26 -2.76 -6.41 -0.74
CA TYR A 26 -1.90 -5.78 0.27
C TYR A 26 -1.79 -6.60 1.55
N LYS A 27 -2.75 -7.48 1.86
CA LYS A 27 -2.73 -8.24 3.11
C LYS A 27 -1.51 -9.14 3.27
N SER A 28 -1.13 -9.89 2.24
CA SER A 28 0.08 -10.74 2.28
C SER A 28 1.35 -9.91 2.54
N THR A 29 1.49 -8.79 1.85
CA THR A 29 2.63 -7.88 2.02
C THR A 29 2.63 -7.23 3.40
N LEU A 30 1.47 -6.85 3.91
CA LEU A 30 1.30 -6.26 5.24
C LEU A 30 1.65 -7.26 6.34
N ASP A 31 1.14 -8.49 6.25
CA ASP A 31 1.44 -9.55 7.22
C ASP A 31 2.94 -9.87 7.25
N GLN A 32 3.60 -9.92 6.09
CA GLN A 32 5.07 -10.07 6.00
C GLN A 32 5.82 -8.88 6.61
N LEU A 33 5.36 -7.66 6.37
CA LEU A 33 5.94 -6.44 6.93
C LEU A 33 5.83 -6.43 8.46
N VAL A 34 4.66 -6.76 9.00
CA VAL A 34 4.43 -6.83 10.44
C VAL A 34 5.31 -7.89 11.09
N ASP A 35 5.46 -9.06 10.46
CA ASP A 35 6.34 -10.13 10.97
C ASP A 35 7.81 -9.70 11.00
N VAL A 36 8.31 -9.06 9.94
CA VAL A 36 9.68 -8.53 9.89
C VAL A 36 9.88 -7.47 10.98
N LEU A 37 9.02 -6.46 11.03
CA LEU A 37 9.12 -5.38 12.02
C LEU A 37 9.03 -5.86 13.46
N SER A 38 8.25 -6.92 13.73
CA SER A 38 8.14 -7.50 15.08
C SER A 38 9.42 -8.22 15.54
N LYS A 39 10.26 -8.65 14.60
CA LYS A 39 11.51 -9.37 14.87
C LYS A 39 12.74 -8.46 14.82
N SER A 40 12.62 -7.28 14.22
CA SER A 40 13.72 -6.32 14.09
C SER A 40 14.01 -5.62 15.43
N CYS A 41 15.25 -5.72 15.91
CA CYS A 41 15.69 -5.00 17.12
C CYS A 41 15.89 -3.51 16.89
N TYR A 42 16.12 -3.10 15.64
CA TYR A 42 16.38 -1.72 15.26
C TYR A 42 15.60 -1.39 14.00
N ILE A 43 14.86 -0.28 14.05
CA ILE A 43 14.05 0.18 12.93
C ILE A 43 14.43 1.63 12.70
N ASN A 44 14.66 1.98 11.43
CA ASN A 44 14.85 3.35 11.01
C ASN A 44 13.63 3.81 10.21
N ILE A 45 13.03 4.90 10.64
CA ILE A 45 11.84 5.50 10.03
C ILE A 45 12.28 6.83 9.44
N SER A 46 12.12 7.01 8.13
CA SER A 46 12.37 8.29 7.46
C SER A 46 11.08 8.85 6.91
N VAL A 47 10.80 10.10 7.26
CA VAL A 47 9.62 10.83 6.81
C VAL A 47 10.09 11.95 5.89
N ASP A 48 9.53 12.00 4.69
CA ASP A 48 9.80 13.03 3.70
C ASP A 48 8.48 13.66 3.27
N GLU A 49 8.33 14.97 3.49
CA GLU A 49 7.15 15.72 3.08
C GLU A 49 7.53 16.69 1.96
N SER A 50 6.77 16.63 0.87
CA SER A 50 6.87 17.58 -0.21
C SER A 50 5.53 18.24 -0.48
N THR A 51 5.56 19.51 -0.86
CA THR A 51 4.39 20.25 -1.33
C THR A 51 4.66 20.70 -2.76
N ASP A 52 3.76 20.34 -3.67
CA ASP A 52 3.89 20.78 -5.06
C ASP A 52 3.40 22.22 -5.26
N ILE A 53 3.68 22.77 -6.45
CA ILE A 53 3.24 24.13 -6.83
C ILE A 53 1.71 24.30 -6.84
N SER A 54 0.97 23.20 -6.93
CA SER A 54 -0.49 23.16 -6.87
C SER A 54 -1.02 23.06 -5.43
N ARG A 55 -0.13 23.20 -4.43
CA ARG A 55 -0.42 23.07 -2.98
C ARG A 55 -0.90 21.67 -2.57
N ARG A 56 -0.62 20.64 -3.35
CA ARG A 56 -0.84 19.25 -2.96
C ARG A 56 0.33 18.80 -2.09
N ARG A 57 0.01 18.17 -0.96
CA ARG A 57 0.99 17.65 0.00
C ARG A 57 1.14 16.16 -0.22
N VAL A 58 2.37 15.68 -0.22
CA VAL A 58 2.70 14.25 -0.28
C VAL A 58 3.64 13.94 0.87
N MET A 59 3.35 12.89 1.63
CA MET A 59 4.17 12.46 2.76
C MET A 59 4.64 11.02 2.57
N ASN A 60 5.92 10.84 2.31
CA ASN A 60 6.53 9.53 2.15
C ASN A 60 7.03 9.03 3.52
N LEU A 61 6.68 7.79 3.87
CA LEU A 61 7.12 7.15 5.12
C LEU A 61 7.83 5.83 4.79
N SER A 62 9.16 5.83 4.78
CA SER A 62 9.93 4.57 4.66
C SER A 62 10.32 4.01 6.02
N VAL A 63 10.23 2.69 6.13
CA VAL A 63 10.56 1.93 7.34
C VAL A 63 11.60 0.88 6.97
N THR A 64 12.82 1.06 7.45
CA THR A 64 13.97 0.21 7.08
C THR A 64 14.48 -0.53 8.29
N ASP A 65 14.74 -1.82 8.14
CA ASP A 65 15.52 -2.61 9.09
C ASP A 65 16.98 -2.66 8.61
N GLY A 66 17.94 -2.79 9.52
CA GLY A 66 19.38 -2.86 9.20
C GLY A 66 19.76 -4.03 8.27
N SER A 67 18.84 -4.97 8.04
CA SER A 67 19.00 -6.09 7.11
C SER A 67 18.44 -5.82 5.70
N LYS A 68 17.33 -5.07 5.56
CA LYS A 68 16.68 -4.71 4.28
C LYS A 68 15.81 -3.44 4.38
N PRO A 69 15.90 -2.50 3.41
CA PRO A 69 15.03 -1.34 3.39
C PRO A 69 13.62 -1.67 2.86
N ILE A 70 12.57 -1.20 3.53
CA ILE A 70 11.19 -1.26 3.03
C ILE A 70 10.63 0.18 2.94
N THR A 71 10.06 0.55 1.79
CA THR A 71 9.54 1.91 1.56
C THR A 71 8.03 1.86 1.38
N VAL A 72 7.30 2.63 2.18
CA VAL A 72 5.84 2.78 2.06
C VAL A 72 5.53 4.21 1.62
N PHE A 73 4.71 4.37 0.58
CA PHE A 73 4.31 5.68 0.07
C PHE A 73 2.89 6.00 0.55
N LEU A 74 2.70 7.13 1.23
CA LEU A 74 1.41 7.60 1.71
C LEU A 74 1.07 8.95 1.04
N SER A 75 0.30 8.91 -0.05
CA SER A 75 -0.27 10.13 -0.62
C SER A 75 -1.58 10.45 0.10
N THR A 76 -1.62 11.57 0.83
CA THR A 76 -2.84 12.11 1.46
C THR A 76 -3.50 13.16 0.59
#